data_AF-A0A5N7CHD0-F1
#
_entry.id   AF-A0A5N7CHD0-F1
#
_cell.length_a   1.000
_cell.length_b   1.000
_cell.length_c   1.000
_cell.angle_alpha   90.00
_cell.angle_beta   90.00
_cell.angle_gamma   90.00
#
_symmetry.space_group_name_H-M   'P 1'
#
loop_
_entity.id
_entity.type
_entity.pdbx_description
1 polymer ?
#
loop_
_entity_poly.entity_id
_entity_poly.type
_entity_poly.pdbx_seq_one_letter_code
_entity_poly.pdbx_strand_id
1 'polypeptide(L)'
;MRDPHWSREADSSPSLRRHLGRIAAQIKALANTNSCDHFCGTYENLQFCYRASAIGRYCDTNLEVETIQGSLKKFLEDPEIQICDTQCIRMNDGGTWNGWLKLGLTDNWDKELYCGPEIPKEKFKQAKCFSAVNKGL
;
A
#
# COMPACT_ATOMS: atom_id res chain seq x y z
N MET A 1 24.09 -26.85 -11.77
CA MET A 1 24.16 -25.43 -12.17
C MET A 1 22.75 -25.00 -12.51
N ARG A 2 22.11 -24.22 -11.65
CA ARG A 2 20.81 -23.58 -11.91
C ARG A 2 21.08 -22.09 -11.79
N ASP A 3 20.92 -21.37 -12.88
CA ASP A 3 20.93 -19.91 -12.87
C ASP A 3 19.77 -19.42 -12.00
N PRO A 4 20.02 -18.63 -10.93
CA PRO A 4 18.97 -17.83 -10.35
C PRO A 4 18.87 -16.58 -11.21
N HIS A 5 17.84 -16.53 -12.05
CA HIS A 5 17.45 -15.37 -12.83
C HIS A 5 16.93 -14.24 -11.91
N TRP A 6 17.73 -13.81 -10.94
CA TRP A 6 17.50 -12.65 -10.08
C TRP A 6 18.48 -11.56 -10.54
N SER A 7 18.07 -10.70 -11.45
CA SER A 7 18.91 -9.60 -11.93
C SER A 7 18.02 -8.54 -12.57
N ARG A 8 17.30 -7.78 -11.73
CA ARG A 8 16.86 -6.38 -11.92
C ARG A 8 15.77 -5.91 -10.93
N GLU A 9 15.10 -6.80 -10.20
CA GLU A 9 14.01 -6.45 -9.27
C GLU A 9 14.48 -5.93 -7.89
N ALA A 10 15.79 -5.94 -7.59
CA ALA A 10 16.31 -5.62 -6.26
C ALA A 10 16.70 -4.15 -6.04
N ASP A 11 16.77 -3.32 -7.08
CA ASP A 11 17.16 -1.90 -6.94
C ASP A 11 15.98 -0.98 -6.60
N SER A 12 14.75 -1.51 -6.70
CA SER A 12 13.47 -0.82 -6.46
C SER A 12 13.08 -0.77 -4.97
N SER A 13 13.54 -1.74 -4.18
CA SER A 13 13.17 -1.89 -2.76
C SER A 13 13.69 -0.75 -1.88
N PRO A 14 14.93 -0.24 -2.06
CA PRO A 14 15.46 0.84 -1.23
C PRO A 14 14.72 2.18 -1.35
N SER A 15 14.35 2.60 -2.57
CA SER A 15 13.60 3.86 -2.78
C SER A 15 12.18 3.75 -2.22
N LEU A 16 11.54 2.61 -2.43
CA LEU A 16 10.22 2.31 -1.90
C LEU A 16 10.20 2.36 -0.37
N ARG A 17 11.21 1.78 0.30
CA ARG A 17 11.38 1.83 1.77
C ARG A 17 11.63 3.25 2.29
N ARG A 18 12.42 4.06 1.58
CA ARG A 18 12.80 5.43 2.00
C ARG A 18 11.59 6.35 2.18
N HIS A 19 10.52 6.13 1.42
CA HIS A 19 9.38 7.04 1.38
C HIS A 19 8.15 6.55 2.16
N LEU A 20 8.17 5.36 2.75
CA LEU A 20 7.04 4.82 3.51
C LEU A 20 6.60 5.73 4.66
N GLY A 21 7.55 6.32 5.39
CA GLY A 21 7.23 7.24 6.49
C GLY A 21 6.47 8.48 6.00
N ARG A 22 6.82 9.00 4.82
CA ARG A 22 6.13 10.15 4.21
C ARG A 22 4.72 9.79 3.74
N ILE A 23 4.57 8.63 3.11
CA ILE A 23 3.27 8.10 2.67
C ILE A 23 2.37 7.86 3.89
N ALA A 24 2.89 7.20 4.94
CA ALA A 24 2.17 6.94 6.18
C ALA A 24 1.70 8.24 6.87
N ALA A 25 2.56 9.27 6.91
CA ALA A 25 2.20 10.57 7.46
C ALA A 25 1.06 11.24 6.67
N GLN A 26 1.08 11.17 5.34
CA GLN A 26 0.00 11.71 4.50
C GLN A 26 -1.33 10.96 4.68
N ILE A 27 -1.28 9.62 4.78
CA ILE A 27 -2.47 8.80 5.08
C ILE A 27 -3.07 9.22 6.43
N LYS A 28 -2.24 9.35 7.48
CA LYS A 28 -2.70 9.78 8.80
C LYS A 28 -3.24 11.21 8.79
N ALA A 29 -2.61 12.12 8.04
CA ALA A 29 -3.09 13.49 7.92
C ALA A 29 -4.51 13.55 7.32
N LEU A 30 -4.80 12.77 6.28
CA LEU A 30 -6.15 12.66 5.74
C LEU A 30 -7.13 12.06 6.74
N ALA A 31 -6.74 10.97 7.39
CA ALA A 31 -7.57 10.33 8.41
C ALA A 31 -7.93 11.29 9.56
N ASN A 32 -7.00 12.13 10.00
CA ASN A 32 -7.23 13.14 11.03
C ASN A 32 -8.21 14.24 10.61
N THR A 33 -8.44 14.40 9.30
CA THR A 33 -9.43 15.33 8.74
C THR A 33 -10.75 14.65 8.38
N ASN A 34 -10.91 13.36 8.74
CA ASN A 34 -12.05 12.50 8.36
C ASN A 34 -12.25 12.37 6.84
N SER A 35 -11.23 12.68 6.04
CA SER A 35 -11.34 12.73 4.59
C SER A 35 -11.21 11.34 3.96
N CYS A 36 -12.14 11.04 3.06
CA CYS A 36 -12.09 9.84 2.20
C CYS A 36 -11.45 10.15 0.83
N ASP A 37 -10.79 11.31 0.70
CA ASP A 37 -10.29 11.79 -0.58
C ASP A 37 -9.23 10.87 -1.16
N HIS A 38 -9.18 10.88 -2.48
CA HIS A 38 -8.13 10.24 -3.25
C HIS A 38 -6.96 11.21 -3.39
N PHE A 39 -5.76 10.76 -3.06
CA PHE A 39 -4.54 11.51 -3.32
C PHE A 39 -3.49 10.64 -3.98
N CYS A 40 -2.72 11.23 -4.88
CA CYS A 40 -1.60 10.57 -5.54
C CYS A 40 -0.34 11.43 -5.39
N GLY A 41 0.81 10.79 -5.53
CA GLY A 41 2.08 11.48 -5.53
C GLY A 41 3.19 10.64 -6.13
N THR A 42 4.32 11.30 -6.31
CA THR A 42 5.56 10.70 -6.78
C THR A 42 6.70 11.17 -5.88
N TYR A 43 7.55 10.24 -5.45
CA TYR A 43 8.79 10.51 -4.74
C TYR A 43 9.94 9.83 -5.46
N GLU A 44 10.85 10.61 -6.06
CA GLU A 44 11.93 10.08 -6.89
C GLU A 44 11.36 9.16 -8.00
N ASN A 45 11.65 7.86 -7.96
CA ASN A 45 11.13 6.85 -8.89
C ASN A 45 9.91 6.09 -8.36
N LEU A 46 9.37 6.44 -7.19
CA LEU A 46 8.20 5.80 -6.58
C LEU A 46 6.92 6.57 -6.90
N GLN A 47 5.92 5.90 -7.46
CA GLN A 47 4.58 6.44 -7.67
C GLN A 47 3.58 5.76 -6.73
N PHE A 48 2.63 6.54 -6.22
CA PHE A 48 1.58 6.01 -5.37
C PHE A 48 0.26 6.77 -5.51
N CYS A 49 -0.82 6.06 -5.22
CA CYS A 49 -2.17 6.63 -5.06
C CYS A 49 -2.84 5.98 -3.87
N TYR A 50 -3.51 6.77 -3.05
CA TYR A 50 -4.23 6.30 -1.88
C TYR A 50 -5.66 6.81 -1.89
N ARG A 51 -6.57 5.96 -1.41
CA ARG A 51 -7.92 6.35 -1.04
C ARG A 51 -8.37 5.57 0.19
N ALA A 52 -9.25 6.20 0.98
CA ALA A 52 -9.93 5.54 2.10
C ALA A 52 -11.39 5.27 1.75
N SER A 53 -11.98 4.33 2.48
CA SER A 53 -13.43 4.12 2.55
C SER A 53 -13.76 3.61 3.93
N ALA A 54 -14.90 4.04 4.47
CA ALA A 54 -15.40 3.58 5.76
C ALA A 54 -16.80 3.02 5.63
N ILE A 55 -17.11 1.98 6.41
CA ILE A 55 -18.49 1.57 6.65
C ILE A 55 -19.09 2.59 7.64
N GLY A 56 -19.58 3.72 7.15
CA GLY A 56 -20.07 4.83 7.98
C GLY A 56 -19.89 6.21 7.33
N ARG A 57 -19.68 7.24 8.17
CA ARG A 57 -19.61 8.66 7.73
C ARG A 57 -18.20 9.25 7.65
N TYR A 58 -17.23 8.71 8.37
CA TYR A 58 -15.91 9.31 8.53
C TYR A 58 -14.83 8.29 8.16
N CYS A 59 -13.83 8.73 7.38
CA CYS A 59 -12.65 7.95 7.03
C CYS A 59 -11.51 8.18 8.04
N ASP A 60 -11.85 8.20 9.32
CA ASP A 60 -10.89 8.31 10.41
C ASP A 60 -10.32 6.94 10.80
N THR A 61 -9.13 6.96 11.38
CA THR A 61 -8.55 5.79 12.03
C THR A 61 -7.74 6.20 13.24
N ASN A 62 -7.79 5.37 14.29
CA ASN A 62 -6.97 5.50 15.49
C ASN A 62 -5.55 4.94 15.31
N LEU A 63 -5.18 4.49 14.10
CA LEU A 63 -3.81 4.07 13.82
C LEU A 63 -2.85 5.26 13.89
N GLU A 64 -1.71 5.06 14.55
CA GLU A 64 -0.62 6.04 14.54
C GLU A 64 0.21 5.95 13.26
N VAL A 65 0.96 7.01 12.94
CA VAL A 65 1.85 7.04 11.77
C VAL A 65 2.82 5.87 11.79
N GLU A 66 3.42 5.56 12.96
CA GLU A 66 4.35 4.44 13.09
C GLU A 66 3.66 3.09 12.87
N THR A 67 2.37 2.98 13.18
CA THR A 67 1.61 1.74 12.94
C THR A 67 1.40 1.54 11.45
N ILE A 68 0.97 2.58 10.73
CA ILE A 68 0.79 2.53 9.26
C ILE A 68 2.13 2.24 8.58
N GLN A 69 3.19 2.96 8.95
CA GLN A 69 4.53 2.75 8.41
C GLN A 69 5.06 1.35 8.72
N GLY A 70 4.92 0.88 9.96
CA GLY A 70 5.39 -0.43 10.39
C GLY A 70 4.68 -1.57 9.67
N SER A 71 3.37 -1.45 9.47
CA SER A 71 2.56 -2.38 8.68
C SER A 71 3.01 -2.45 7.22
N LEU A 72 3.24 -1.30 6.57
CA LEU A 72 3.75 -1.26 5.20
C LEU A 72 5.18 -1.82 5.12
N LYS A 73 6.04 -1.49 6.09
CA LYS A 73 7.40 -2.01 6.15
C LYS A 73 7.42 -3.53 6.29
N LYS A 74 6.64 -4.09 7.23
CA LYS A 74 6.51 -5.55 7.41
C LYS A 74 6.08 -6.23 6.12
N PHE A 75 5.07 -5.67 5.43
CA PHE A 75 4.60 -6.19 4.15
C PHE A 75 5.71 -6.25 3.09
N LEU A 76 6.57 -5.23 3.01
CA LEU A 76 7.65 -5.14 2.02
C LEU A 76 8.91 -5.94 2.40
N GLU A 77 8.98 -6.41 3.64
CA GLU A 77 10.04 -7.26 4.17
C GLU A 77 9.63 -8.73 4.24
N ASP A 78 8.36 -9.05 3.97
CA ASP A 78 7.84 -10.40 4.00
C ASP A 78 8.40 -11.21 2.81
N PRO A 79 9.20 -12.27 3.06
CA PRO A 79 9.80 -13.07 2.00
C PRO A 79 8.78 -13.93 1.24
N GLU A 80 7.57 -14.12 1.78
CA GLU A 80 6.48 -14.85 1.12
C GLU A 80 5.69 -13.95 0.16
N ILE A 81 5.86 -12.63 0.25
CA ILE A 81 5.21 -11.67 -0.61
C ILE A 81 6.06 -11.43 -1.86
N GLN A 82 5.46 -11.70 -3.02
CA GLN A 82 5.99 -11.24 -4.30
C GLN A 82 5.66 -9.75 -4.49
N ILE A 83 6.69 -8.91 -4.56
CA ILE A 83 6.56 -7.50 -4.90
C ILE A 83 6.31 -7.37 -6.41
N CYS A 84 5.21 -6.71 -6.78
CA CYS A 84 4.91 -6.38 -8.17
C CYS A 84 5.45 -5.01 -8.57
N ASP A 85 5.58 -4.78 -9.88
CA ASP A 85 5.85 -3.46 -10.46
C ASP A 85 4.87 -2.38 -9.98
N THR A 86 3.59 -2.77 -9.85
CA THR A 86 2.54 -2.00 -9.18
C THR A 86 1.70 -2.93 -8.30
N GLN A 87 1.62 -2.61 -7.01
CA GLN A 87 0.89 -3.36 -5.99
C GLN A 87 -0.34 -2.57 -5.52
N CYS A 88 -1.44 -3.26 -5.23
CA CYS A 88 -2.55 -2.72 -4.47
C CYS A 88 -2.55 -3.31 -3.06
N ILE A 89 -2.35 -2.45 -2.07
CA ILE A 89 -2.28 -2.82 -0.65
C ILE A 89 -3.56 -2.33 0.03
N ARG A 90 -4.35 -3.25 0.57
CA ARG A 90 -5.51 -2.93 1.40
C ARG A 90 -5.13 -2.92 2.87
N MET A 91 -5.32 -1.80 3.54
CA MET A 91 -5.11 -1.63 4.98
C MET A 91 -6.44 -1.66 5.71
N ASN A 92 -6.50 -2.33 6.85
CA ASN A 92 -7.67 -2.37 7.73
C ASN A 92 -7.21 -2.33 9.20
N ASP A 93 -7.84 -1.49 10.00
CA ASP A 93 -7.52 -1.35 11.43
C ASP A 93 -8.32 -2.28 12.35
N GLY A 94 -9.19 -3.12 11.77
CA GLY A 94 -10.12 -4.00 12.48
C GLY A 94 -11.49 -3.36 12.74
N GLY A 95 -11.65 -2.07 12.41
CA GLY A 95 -12.88 -1.32 12.55
C GLY A 95 -13.60 -1.09 11.21
N THR A 96 -14.17 0.10 11.07
CA THR A 96 -14.91 0.52 9.88
C THR A 96 -14.01 1.07 8.78
N TRP A 97 -12.78 1.48 9.12
CA TRP A 97 -11.82 2.08 8.19
C TRP A 97 -11.14 1.06 7.31
N ASN A 98 -11.07 1.36 6.02
CA ASN A 98 -10.29 0.63 5.04
C ASN A 98 -9.51 1.63 4.18
N GLY A 99 -8.22 1.39 4.00
CA GLY A 99 -7.36 2.14 3.09
C GLY A 99 -6.94 1.27 1.91
N TRP A 100 -6.80 1.87 0.73
CA TRP A 100 -6.22 1.24 -0.46
C TRP A 100 -5.05 2.08 -0.92
N LEU A 101 -3.85 1.50 -0.90
CA LEU A 101 -2.63 2.10 -1.37
C LEU A 101 -2.16 1.36 -2.62
N LYS A 102 -2.23 2.04 -3.76
CA LYS A 102 -1.55 1.63 -4.98
C LYS A 102 -0.12 2.16 -4.92
N LEU A 103 0.87 1.29 -5.08
CA LEU A 103 2.28 1.61 -4.89
C LEU A 103 3.11 0.90 -5.96
N GLY A 104 4.05 1.59 -6.59
CA GLY A 104 4.89 1.00 -7.63
C GLY A 104 5.99 1.93 -8.09
N LEU A 105 6.88 1.43 -8.94
CA LEU A 105 7.85 2.29 -9.61
C LEU A 105 7.21 3.05 -10.76
N THR A 106 7.70 4.26 -11.01
CA THR A 106 7.18 5.16 -12.05
C THR A 106 7.35 4.55 -13.45
N ASP A 107 8.49 3.90 -13.71
CA ASP A 107 8.81 3.32 -15.02
C ASP A 107 7.91 2.14 -15.38
N ASN A 108 7.40 1.42 -14.38
CA ASN A 108 6.55 0.23 -14.55
C ASN A 108 5.14 0.45 -13.96
N TRP A 109 4.71 1.71 -13.83
CA TRP A 109 3.43 2.03 -13.23
C TRP A 109 2.28 1.57 -14.13
N ASP A 110 1.53 0.58 -13.67
CA ASP A 110 0.32 0.13 -14.33
C ASP A 110 -0.80 1.14 -14.07
N LYS A 111 -1.17 1.93 -15.09
CA LYS A 111 -2.25 2.93 -14.98
C LYS A 111 -3.64 2.29 -14.88
N GLU A 112 -3.82 1.11 -15.45
CA GLU A 112 -5.11 0.41 -15.54
C GLU A 112 -5.41 -0.40 -14.28
N LEU A 113 -4.41 -0.70 -13.45
CA LEU A 113 -4.62 -1.38 -12.18
C LEU A 113 -5.50 -0.53 -11.25
N TYR A 114 -6.76 -0.93 -11.11
CA TYR A 114 -7.64 -0.35 -10.12
C TYR A 114 -7.24 -0.77 -8.70
N CYS A 115 -7.25 0.17 -7.76
CA CYS A 115 -7.00 -0.07 -6.33
C CYS A 115 -7.99 0.73 -5.47
N GLY A 116 -9.06 0.09 -5.01
CA GLY A 116 -10.15 0.77 -4.31
C GLY A 116 -11.21 -0.18 -3.71
N PRO A 117 -12.27 0.38 -3.10
CA PRO A 117 -13.26 -0.35 -2.30
C PRO A 117 -14.13 -1.34 -3.07
N GLU A 118 -14.23 -1.21 -4.38
CA GLU A 118 -14.98 -2.06 -5.29
C GLU A 118 -14.25 -3.38 -5.53
N ILE A 119 -13.01 -3.52 -5.04
CA ILE A 119 -12.24 -4.75 -5.13
C ILE A 119 -12.69 -5.72 -4.03
N PRO A 120 -13.20 -6.92 -4.39
CA PRO A 120 -13.63 -7.91 -3.42
C PRO A 120 -12.48 -8.36 -2.51
N LYS A 121 -12.79 -8.68 -1.25
CA LYS A 121 -11.79 -9.07 -0.24
C LYS A 121 -11.02 -10.33 -0.66
N GLU A 122 -11.66 -11.18 -1.45
CA GLU A 122 -11.16 -12.45 -1.97
C GLU A 122 -9.99 -12.23 -2.94
N LYS A 123 -9.99 -11.11 -3.68
CA LYS A 123 -8.90 -10.78 -4.62
C LYS A 123 -7.57 -10.60 -3.88
N PHE A 124 -7.61 -10.04 -2.68
CA PHE A 124 -6.43 -9.86 -1.82
C PHE A 124 -5.91 -11.16 -1.18
N LYS A 125 -6.57 -12.30 -1.41
CA LYS A 125 -6.11 -13.63 -1.00
C LYS A 125 -5.55 -14.46 -2.16
N GLN A 126 -5.87 -14.10 -3.40
CA GLN A 126 -5.68 -14.95 -4.57
C GLN A 126 -4.80 -14.32 -5.65
N ALA A 127 -4.76 -12.98 -5.73
CA ALA A 127 -4.06 -12.28 -6.79
C ALA A 127 -2.70 -11.75 -6.31
N LYS A 128 -1.64 -12.08 -7.05
CA LYS A 128 -0.24 -11.80 -6.68
C LYS A 128 0.07 -10.33 -6.35
N CYS A 129 -0.57 -9.39 -7.03
CA CYS A 129 -0.34 -7.94 -6.83
C CYS A 129 -1.38 -7.26 -5.92
N PHE A 130 -2.22 -8.05 -5.23
CA PHE A 130 -3.22 -7.57 -4.28
C PHE A 130 -2.90 -8.14 -2.91
N SER A 131 -2.58 -7.26 -1.97
CA SER A 131 -2.14 -7.68 -0.63
C SER A 131 -2.97 -6.99 0.44
N ALA A 132 -3.31 -7.71 1.50
CA ALA A 132 -4.01 -7.16 2.64
C ALA A 132 -3.08 -7.06 3.85
N VAL A 133 -3.09 -5.90 4.51
CA VAL A 133 -2.34 -5.64 5.73
C VAL A 133 -3.34 -5.27 6.82
N ASN A 134 -3.35 -6.05 7.89
CA ASN A 134 -4.23 -5.82 9.04
C ASN A 134 -3.41 -5.31 10.23
N LYS A 135 -4.07 -4.60 11.15
CA LYS A 135 -3.50 -4.28 12.45
C LYS A 135 -3.18 -5.60 13.19
N GLY A 136 -1.90 -5.86 13.45
CA GLY A 136 -1.44 -7.00 14.26
C GLY A 136 -0.88 -8.18 13.46
N LEU A 137 0.42 -8.11 13.16
CA LEU A 137 1.36 -9.20 13.41
C LEU A 137 2.20 -8.80 14.62
#